data_AF-A0A1G2TE32-F1
#
_entry.id   AF-A0A1G2TE32-F1
#
_cell.length_a   1.000
_cell.length_b   1.000
_cell.length_c   1.000
_cell.angle_alpha   90.00
_cell.angle_beta   90.00
_cell.angle_gamma   90.00
#
_symmetry.space_group_name_H-M   'P 1'
#
loop_
_entity.id
_entity.type
_entity.pdbx_description
1 polymer ?
#
loop_
_entity_poly.entity_id
_entity_poly.type
_entity_poly.pdbx_seq_one_letter_code
_entity_poly.pdbx_strand_id
1 'polypeptide(L)' 'MTTALKNEIKELARLSVREALVEELMKARAGVLSFISIKEQKGIEKLYNRPSHRAVRTIRIRI' A
#
# COMPACT_ATOMS: atom_id res chain seq x y z
N MET A 1 0.77 37.36 -16.90
CA MET A 1 1.66 36.19 -17.06
C MET A 1 2.26 35.71 -15.73
N THR A 2 2.68 36.60 -14.83
CA THR A 2 3.29 36.23 -13.52
C THR A 2 2.36 35.49 -12.55
N THR A 3 1.06 35.78 -12.58
CA THR A 3 0.04 35.14 -11.72
C THR A 3 -0.28 33.71 -12.14
N ALA A 4 -0.29 33.43 -13.45
CA ALA A 4 -0.53 32.10 -14.00
C ALA A 4 0.59 31.13 -13.63
N LEU A 5 1.86 31.55 -13.83
CA LEU A 5 3.03 30.76 -13.46
C LEU A 5 3.08 30.47 -11.95
N LYS A 6 2.72 31.46 -11.12
CA LYS A 6 2.63 31.28 -9.66
C LYS A 6 1.58 30.24 -9.25
N ASN A 7 0.46 30.19 -9.97
CA ASN A 7 -0.59 29.21 -9.73
C ASN A 7 -0.17 27.80 -10.17
N GLU A 8 0.50 27.68 -11.32
CA GLU A 8 1.04 26.41 -11.80
C GLU A 8 2.09 25.82 -10.84
N ILE A 9 3.02 26.65 -10.35
CA ILE A 9 4.02 26.22 -9.37
C ILE A 9 3.35 25.75 -8.07
N LYS A 10 2.31 26.45 -7.61
CA LYS A 10 1.56 26.08 -6.42
C LYS A 10 0.82 24.76 -6.59
N GLU A 11 0.24 24.52 -7.76
CA GLU A 11 -0.44 23.27 -8.07
C GLU A 11 0.55 22.11 -8.22
N LEU A 12 1.70 22.32 -8.87
CA LEU A 12 2.78 21.34 -8.92
C LEU A 12 3.24 20.94 -7.52
N ALA A 13 3.52 21.92 -6.65
CA ALA A 13 3.92 21.63 -5.27
C ALA A 13 2.86 20.84 -4.49
N ARG A 14 1.57 21.17 -4.67
CA ARG A 14 0.46 20.43 -4.05
C ARG A 14 0.36 19.00 -4.55
N LEU A 15 0.52 18.78 -5.86
CA LEU A 15 0.48 17.47 -6.47
C LEU A 15 1.64 16.60 -5.99
N SER A 16 2.86 17.14 -5.97
CA SER A 16 4.03 16.41 -5.47
C SER A 16 3.88 15.99 -4.00
N VAL A 17 3.37 16.87 -3.14
CA VAL A 17 3.10 16.53 -1.73
C VAL A 17 2.02 15.45 -1.62
N ARG A 18 0.95 15.57 -2.42
CA ARG A 18 -0.14 14.58 -2.43
C ARG A 18 0.35 13.21 -2.88
N GLU A 19 1.17 13.14 -3.92
CA GLU A 19 1.74 11.88 -4.42
C GLU A 19 2.63 11.22 -3.37
N ALA A 20 3.55 11.98 -2.75
CA ALA A 20 4.40 11.48 -1.68
C ALA A 20 3.59 10.96 -0.48
N LEU A 21 2.53 11.68 -0.09
CA LEU A 21 1.64 11.26 1.00
C LEU A 21 0.88 9.97 0.66
N VAL A 22 0.41 9.82 -0.58
CA VAL A 22 -0.29 8.61 -1.03
C VAL A 22 0.64 7.40 -1.03
N GLU A 23 1.90 7.57 -1.46
CA GLU A 23 2.90 6.50 -1.45
C GLU A 23 3.20 6.02 -0.02
N GLU A 24 3.43 6.96 0.92
CA GLU A 24 3.67 6.62 2.32
C GLU A 24 2.45 6.00 2.99
N LEU A 25 1.23 6.47 2.68
CA LEU A 25 0.00 5.85 3.15
C LEU A 25 -0.19 4.44 2.58
N MET A 26 0.22 4.17 1.33
CA MET A 26 0.23 2.83 0.77
C MET A 26 1.23 1.91 1.48
N LYS A 27 2.44 2.40 1.79
CA LYS A 27 3.43 1.65 2.58
C LYS A 27 2.92 1.35 3.99
N ALA A 28 2.31 2.33 4.66
CA ALA A 28 1.70 2.15 5.98
C ALA A 28 0.52 1.16 5.92
N ARG A 29 -0.33 1.27 4.89
CA ARG A 29 -1.42 0.31 4.64
C ARG A 29 -0.89 -1.08 4.32
N ALA A 30 0.30 -1.22 3.71
CA ALA A 30 0.96 -2.51 3.52
C ALA A 30 1.48 -3.10 4.84
N GLY A 31 1.92 -2.26 5.79
CA GLY A 31 2.28 -2.70 7.14
C GLY A 31 1.08 -3.12 8.01
N VAL A 32 -0.09 -2.54 7.75
CA VAL A 32 -1.36 -2.87 8.43
C VAL A 32 -2.22 -3.85 7.62
N LEU A 33 -1.84 -4.14 6.37
CA LEU A 33 -2.49 -5.14 5.52
C LEU A 33 -2.50 -6.43 6.31
N SER A 34 -3.71 -6.92 6.50
CA SER A 34 -4.10 -7.81 7.57
C SER A 34 -3.05 -8.89 7.81
N PHE A 35 -2.54 -8.93 9.05
CA PHE A 35 -1.95 -10.15 9.59
C PHE A 35 -3.06 -11.20 9.66
N ILE A 36 -3.37 -11.78 8.50
CA ILE A 36 -4.34 -12.86 8.35
C ILE A 36 -3.77 -14.02 9.15
N SER A 37 -4.60 -14.61 10.01
CA SER A 37 -4.18 -15.77 10.78
C SER A 37 -3.76 -16.89 9.82
N ILE A 38 -2.78 -17.71 10.19
CA ILE A 38 -2.36 -18.88 9.38
C ILE A 38 -3.57 -19.76 9.01
N LYS A 39 -4.61 -19.79 9.85
CA LYS A 39 -5.86 -20.53 9.60
C LYS A 39 -6.67 -19.91 8.46
N GLU A 40 -6.79 -18.59 8.45
CA GLU A 40 -7.52 -17.84 7.42
C GLU A 40 -6.77 -17.85 6.08
N GLN A 41 -5.43 -17.71 6.11
CA GLN A 41 -4.59 -17.83 4.92
C GLN A 41 -4.75 -19.21 4.26
N LYS A 42 -4.75 -20.29 5.05
CA LYS A 42 -5.01 -21.66 4.56
C LYS A 42 -6.42 -21.82 3.99
N GLY A 43 -7.41 -21.09 4.51
CA GLY A 43 -8.78 -21.07 3.99
C GLY A 43 -8.85 -20.42 2.60
N ILE A 44 -8.23 -19.25 2.45
CA ILE A 44 -8.14 -18.52 1.18
C ILE A 44 -7.39 -19.36 0.14
N GLU A 45 -6.27 -19.99 0.51
CA GLU A 45 -5.51 -20.85 -0.39
C GLU A 45 -6.31 -22.05 -0.92
N LYS A 46 -7.19 -22.63 -0.10
CA LYS A 46 -8.09 -23.71 -0.53
C LYS A 46 -9.20 -23.21 -1.45
N LEU A 47 -9.79 -22.06 -1.15
CA LEU A 47 -10.89 -21.48 -1.94
C LEU A 47 -10.42 -20.96 -3.30
N TYR A 48 -9.21 -20.43 -3.38
CA TYR A 48 -8.68 -19.78 -4.58
C TYR A 48 -7.55 -20.58 -5.25
N ASN A 49 -7.42 -21.87 -4.95
CA ASN A 49 -6.47 -22.79 -5.59
C ASN A 49 -4.99 -22.34 -5.52
N ARG A 50 -4.57 -21.80 -4.37
CA ARG A 50 -3.20 -21.34 -4.04
C ARG A 50 -2.59 -20.35 -5.05
N PRO A 51 -3.02 -19.08 -5.05
CA PRO A 51 -2.30 -18.03 -5.77
C PRO A 51 -0.89 -17.74 -5.20
N SER A 52 -0.57 -18.23 -4.00
CA SER A 52 0.66 -17.96 -3.22
C SER A 52 1.88 -18.81 -3.61
N HIS A 53 1.83 -19.59 -4.70
CA HIS A 53 3.00 -20.34 -5.18
C HIS A 53 4.25 -19.46 -5.40
N ARG A 54 4.08 -18.14 -5.53
CA ARG A 54 5.17 -17.16 -5.43
C ARG A 54 5.37 -16.75 -3.97
N ALA A 55 6.29 -17.44 -3.30
CA ALA A 55 6.91 -17.17 -2.00
C ALA A 55 6.51 -15.86 -1.28
N VAL A 56 5.29 -15.80 -0.72
CA VAL A 56 4.94 -14.72 0.20
C VAL A 56 5.57 -15.08 1.54
N ARG A 57 6.66 -14.37 1.91
CA ARG A 57 7.38 -14.52 3.18
C ARG A 57 6.38 -14.47 4.34
N THR A 58 6.03 -15.62 4.90
CA THR A 58 5.14 -15.71 6.05
C THR A 58 5.92 -15.31 7.30
N ILE A 59 5.72 -14.09 7.79
CA ILE A 59 6.31 -13.63 9.05
C ILE A 59 5.42 -14.15 10.19
N ARG A 60 5.93 -15.08 11.00
CA ARG A 60 5.23 -15.52 12.21
C ARG A 60 5.43 -14.48 13.31
N ILE A 61 4.39 -13.69 13.58
CA ILE A 61 4.32 -12.87 14.79
C ILE A 61 3.74 -13.73 15.91
N ARG A 62 4.46 -13.86 17.02
CA ARG A 62 3.90 -14.35 18.29
C ARG A 62 3.28 -13.15 19.00
N ILE A 63 1.98 -13.20 19.24
CA ILE A 63 1.30 -12.38 20.23
C ILE A 63 1.54 -13.01 21.60
#